data_AF-A0A495W4B8-F1
#
_entry.id   AF-A0A495W4B8-F1
#
_cell.length_a   1.000
_cell.length_b   1.000
_cell.length_c   1.000
_cell.angle_alpha   90.00
_cell.angle_beta   90.00
_cell.angle_gamma   90.00
#
_symmetry.space_group_name_H-M   'P 1'
#
loop_
_entity.id
_entity.type
_entity.pdbx_description
1 polymer ?
#
loop_
_entity_poly.entity_id
_entity_poly.type
_entity_poly.pdbx_seq_one_letter_code
_entity_poly.pdbx_strand_id
1 'polypeptide(L)'
;MPLSKFDTRAYSNSAHLIGYLRPSLFRVPPKEVTTVSAEPGGERGNLLRELFWTRTGLLLLVLVVTSAACLAISSGMDQGTLRNFIGSVGTGTMISAVVGFGQTLITSSAAQRALITPVVAESRKALRDLTAEYRALDREFFPSHVFEPTARPDPVFNQVMMQDLERTRRYGFRGFAGRYAACRVLLSHAECELKAVLADPRDADAISGRARYLLRHEGADGDYDTIVERLRDQISIGLVGLFIARSRCSRIDLTIVSDPPLDRLELFDDSAWLTLYSNTNAGVVRLYPRTLRFSEGSFLYGMERAEFLRISNSKAGLHIVITPRTTRDDFRALFEKITGMALTEEGFRALEDKFHRFRREFSASAQLGS
;
A
#
# COMPACT_ATOMS: atom_id res chain seq x y z
N MET A 1 -20.08 41.28 -40.73
CA MET A 1 -20.31 40.16 -39.79
C MET A 1 -18.99 39.82 -39.10
N PRO A 2 -18.77 40.22 -37.85
CA PRO A 2 -17.60 39.81 -37.07
C PRO A 2 -17.97 38.69 -36.09
N LEU A 3 -17.15 37.65 -36.03
CA LEU A 3 -17.26 36.54 -35.08
C LEU A 3 -16.72 36.94 -33.72
N SER A 4 -17.51 36.63 -32.70
CA SER A 4 -17.32 36.96 -31.30
C SER A 4 -16.18 36.16 -30.64
N LYS A 5 -15.54 36.85 -29.69
CA LYS A 5 -14.63 36.32 -28.67
C LYS A 5 -15.22 35.09 -27.98
N PHE A 6 -14.48 33.98 -27.97
CA PHE A 6 -14.73 32.86 -27.06
C PHE A 6 -13.80 32.97 -25.86
N ASP A 7 -14.42 33.23 -24.72
CA ASP A 7 -13.82 33.33 -23.39
C ASP A 7 -13.41 31.91 -22.93
N THR A 8 -12.11 31.69 -22.71
CA THR A 8 -11.55 30.39 -22.27
C THR A 8 -11.22 30.47 -20.78
N ARG A 9 -12.26 30.53 -19.94
CA ARG A 9 -12.16 30.33 -18.48
C ARG A 9 -13.04 29.16 -18.07
N ALA A 10 -12.59 27.93 -18.31
CA ALA A 10 -13.30 26.75 -17.82
C ALA A 10 -12.45 25.46 -17.78
N TYR A 11 -11.19 25.47 -17.32
CA TYR A 11 -10.49 24.23 -16.95
C TYR A 11 -9.48 24.48 -15.82
N SER A 12 -9.99 24.73 -14.62
CA SER A 12 -9.23 24.61 -13.38
C SER A 12 -10.16 24.04 -12.31
N ASN A 13 -10.32 22.72 -12.31
CA ASN A 13 -11.09 22.00 -11.29
C ASN A 13 -10.66 20.52 -11.18
N SER A 14 -9.34 20.28 -11.24
CA SER A 14 -8.78 18.93 -10.98
C SER A 14 -7.84 18.90 -9.76
N ALA A 15 -7.56 20.04 -9.13
CA ALA A 15 -6.69 20.14 -7.95
C ALA A 15 -7.42 19.95 -6.60
N HIS A 16 -8.74 19.72 -6.61
CA HIS A 16 -9.55 19.66 -5.39
C HIS A 16 -9.77 18.26 -4.78
N LEU A 17 -9.25 17.19 -5.39
CA LEU A 17 -9.55 15.82 -4.94
C LEU A 17 -8.56 15.23 -3.92
N ILE A 18 -7.45 15.91 -3.61
CA ILE A 18 -6.47 15.44 -2.60
C ILE A 18 -6.79 15.99 -1.19
N GLY A 19 -7.73 16.94 -1.07
CA GLY A 19 -8.07 17.62 0.20
C GLY A 19 -9.16 16.95 1.06
N TYR A 20 -9.75 15.83 0.65
CA TYR A 20 -10.94 15.24 1.30
C TYR A 20 -10.68 13.94 2.09
N LEU A 21 -9.45 13.67 2.51
CA LEU A 21 -9.20 12.67 3.56
C LEU A 21 -9.15 13.37 4.93
N ARG A 22 -10.34 13.60 5.49
CA ARG A 22 -10.55 14.05 6.87
C ARG A 22 -9.84 13.07 7.83
N PRO A 23 -8.88 13.48 8.67
CA PRO A 23 -8.19 12.58 9.60
C PRO A 23 -9.00 12.18 10.84
N SER A 24 -10.30 12.45 10.90
CA SER A 24 -11.08 12.39 12.15
C SER A 24 -11.98 11.15 12.30
N LEU A 25 -11.74 10.05 11.58
CA LEU A 25 -12.58 8.85 11.64
C LEU A 25 -11.86 7.53 11.97
N PHE A 26 -10.64 7.56 12.51
CA PHE A 26 -10.01 6.34 13.04
C PHE A 26 -9.27 6.62 14.35
N ARG A 27 -10.04 6.87 15.41
CA ARG A 27 -9.59 6.63 16.79
C ARG A 27 -10.04 5.22 17.16
N VAL A 28 -9.27 4.21 16.76
CA VAL A 28 -9.44 2.85 17.29
C VAL A 28 -8.77 2.84 18.66
N PRO A 29 -9.49 2.65 19.78
CA PRO A 29 -8.85 2.44 21.07
C PRO A 29 -8.01 1.17 21.01
N PRO A 30 -6.94 1.03 21.82
CA PRO A 30 -6.18 -0.21 21.90
C PRO A 30 -7.11 -1.29 22.46
N LYS A 31 -7.73 -2.07 21.58
CA LYS A 31 -8.32 -3.35 21.96
C LYS A 31 -7.17 -4.32 22.08
N GLU A 32 -7.00 -4.85 23.29
CA GLU A 32 -6.29 -6.09 23.52
C GLU A 32 -6.59 -7.06 22.38
N VAL A 33 -5.53 -7.55 21.74
CA VAL A 33 -5.62 -8.67 20.81
C VAL A 33 -5.90 -9.92 21.66
N THR A 34 -7.15 -10.06 22.11
CA THR A 34 -7.71 -11.39 22.34
C THR A 34 -7.79 -12.04 20.97
N THR A 35 -6.91 -13.00 20.74
CA THR A 35 -7.03 -14.00 19.70
C THR A 35 -8.44 -14.59 19.75
N VAL A 36 -9.36 -14.08 18.93
CA VAL A 36 -10.65 -14.73 18.69
C VAL A 36 -10.36 -15.92 17.79
N SER A 37 -9.93 -17.01 18.44
CA SER A 37 -10.08 -18.35 17.91
C SER A 37 -11.58 -18.58 17.86
N ALA A 38 -12.21 -18.25 16.73
CA ALA A 38 -13.57 -18.68 16.47
C ALA A 38 -13.52 -20.18 16.19
N GLU A 39 -13.46 -20.99 17.26
CA GLU A 39 -13.90 -22.37 17.22
C GLU A 39 -15.43 -22.35 17.08
N PRO A 40 -16.02 -22.80 15.95
CA PRO A 40 -17.46 -23.01 15.88
C PRO A 40 -17.71 -24.41 16.45
N GLY A 41 -17.50 -24.59 17.75
CA GLY A 41 -17.52 -25.91 18.36
C GLY A 41 -18.02 -25.84 19.80
N GLY A 42 -19.20 -26.39 20.05
CA GLY A 42 -19.63 -26.63 21.42
C GLY A 42 -21.13 -26.85 21.55
N GLU A 43 -21.91 -25.79 21.56
CA GLU A 43 -23.20 -25.85 22.26
C GLU A 43 -24.37 -26.36 21.41
N ARG A 44 -24.51 -25.93 20.15
CA ARG A 44 -25.61 -26.41 19.28
C ARG A 44 -25.42 -27.84 18.80
N GLY A 45 -24.17 -28.26 18.63
CA GLY A 45 -23.83 -29.65 18.28
C GLY A 45 -24.09 -30.61 19.44
N ASN A 46 -23.88 -30.17 20.68
CA ASN A 46 -24.18 -30.97 21.87
C ASN A 46 -25.68 -31.16 22.07
N LEU A 47 -26.51 -30.12 21.91
CA LEU A 47 -27.95 -30.24 22.15
C LEU A 47 -28.66 -31.22 21.19
N LEU A 48 -28.35 -31.18 19.89
CA LEU A 48 -28.93 -32.14 18.94
C LEU A 48 -28.39 -33.56 19.15
N ARG A 49 -27.12 -33.67 19.54
CA ARG A 49 -26.49 -34.96 19.87
C ARG A 49 -27.08 -35.56 21.14
N GLU A 50 -27.30 -34.74 22.17
CA GLU A 50 -27.96 -35.13 23.43
C GLU A 50 -29.43 -35.48 23.21
N LEU A 51 -30.18 -34.72 22.41
CA LEU A 51 -31.59 -35.03 22.11
C LEU A 51 -31.73 -36.34 21.32
N PHE A 52 -30.81 -36.60 20.38
CA PHE A 52 -30.80 -37.84 19.61
C PHE A 52 -30.36 -39.05 20.45
N TRP A 53 -29.34 -38.90 21.30
CA TRP A 53 -28.89 -39.93 22.22
C TRP A 53 -29.90 -40.22 23.32
N THR A 54 -30.60 -39.21 23.84
CA THR A 54 -31.65 -39.41 24.86
C THR A 54 -32.85 -40.13 24.28
N ARG A 55 -33.36 -39.76 23.09
CA ARG A 55 -34.53 -40.43 22.50
C ARG A 55 -34.21 -41.85 22.03
N THR A 56 -33.10 -42.05 21.32
CA THR A 56 -32.71 -43.36 20.79
C THR A 56 -32.20 -44.28 21.89
N GLY A 57 -31.48 -43.73 22.87
CA GLY A 57 -31.03 -44.45 24.06
C GLY A 57 -32.19 -44.84 24.98
N LEU A 58 -33.21 -43.98 25.12
CA LEU A 58 -34.43 -44.32 25.88
C LEU A 58 -35.20 -45.46 25.21
N LEU A 59 -35.36 -45.44 23.88
CA LEU A 59 -36.00 -46.53 23.15
C LEU A 59 -35.23 -47.84 23.28
N LEU A 60 -33.90 -47.80 23.18
CA LEU A 60 -33.04 -48.97 23.41
C LEU A 60 -33.20 -49.50 24.83
N LEU A 61 -33.19 -48.62 25.83
CA LEU A 61 -33.37 -48.97 27.24
C LEU A 61 -34.71 -49.66 27.48
N VAL A 62 -35.81 -49.11 26.94
CA VAL A 62 -37.15 -49.71 27.06
C VAL A 62 -37.19 -51.09 26.41
N LEU A 63 -36.61 -51.27 25.22
CA LEU A 63 -36.56 -52.56 24.55
C LEU A 63 -35.75 -53.60 25.31
N VAL A 64 -34.60 -53.20 25.87
CA VAL A 64 -33.73 -54.08 26.70
C VAL A 64 -34.42 -54.45 28.00
N VAL A 65 -35.04 -53.50 28.70
CA VAL A 65 -35.78 -53.76 29.94
C VAL A 65 -36.98 -54.67 29.70
N THR A 66 -37.73 -54.45 28.62
CA THR A 66 -38.88 -55.29 28.26
C THR A 66 -38.44 -56.71 27.91
N SER A 67 -37.36 -56.85 27.14
CA SER A 67 -36.76 -58.15 26.81
C SER A 67 -36.27 -58.89 28.07
N ALA A 68 -35.53 -58.20 28.94
CA ALA A 68 -35.03 -58.77 30.20
C ALA A 68 -36.18 -59.20 31.13
N ALA A 69 -37.25 -58.40 31.22
CA ALA A 69 -38.44 -58.74 31.98
C ALA A 69 -39.15 -59.98 31.41
N CYS A 70 -39.31 -60.07 30.09
CA CYS A 70 -39.88 -61.26 29.44
C CYS A 70 -39.03 -62.51 29.71
N LEU A 71 -37.70 -62.41 29.64
CA LEU A 71 -36.80 -63.54 29.91
C LEU A 71 -36.82 -63.96 31.39
N ALA A 72 -36.89 -62.99 32.32
CA ALA A 72 -37.00 -63.25 33.75
C ALA A 72 -38.34 -63.88 34.14
N ILE A 73 -39.45 -63.47 33.49
CA ILE A 73 -40.76 -64.10 33.69
C ILE A 73 -40.75 -65.52 33.12
N SER A 74 -40.20 -65.70 31.92
CA SER A 74 -40.10 -67.03 31.26
C SER A 74 -39.26 -68.03 32.05
N SER A 75 -38.20 -67.59 32.74
CA SER A 75 -37.33 -68.48 33.53
C SER A 75 -38.01 -69.06 34.77
N GLY A 76 -39.00 -68.37 35.33
CA GLY A 76 -39.80 -68.82 36.46
C GLY A 76 -41.00 -69.71 36.09
N MET A 77 -41.24 -69.97 34.80
CA MET A 77 -42.39 -70.76 34.34
C MET A 77 -42.04 -72.22 34.10
N ASP A 78 -42.98 -73.11 34.42
CA ASP A 78 -42.90 -74.52 34.08
C ASP A 78 -42.83 -74.72 32.55
N GLN A 79 -42.26 -75.84 32.12
CA GLN A 79 -42.09 -76.13 30.70
C GLN A 79 -43.46 -76.24 30.01
N GLY A 80 -43.73 -75.36 29.04
CA GLY A 80 -44.99 -75.31 28.30
C GLY A 80 -44.98 -74.29 27.16
N THR A 81 -46.02 -74.31 26.33
CA THR A 81 -46.17 -73.46 25.14
C THR A 81 -46.04 -71.96 25.46
N LEU A 82 -46.55 -71.52 26.62
CA LEU A 82 -46.51 -70.13 27.04
C LEU A 82 -45.10 -69.64 27.38
N ARG A 83 -44.27 -70.51 28.00
CA ARG A 83 -42.85 -70.21 28.28
C ARG A 83 -42.06 -69.98 27.00
N ASN A 84 -42.28 -70.84 26.00
CA ASN A 84 -41.61 -70.75 24.70
C ASN A 84 -42.01 -69.49 23.92
N PHE A 85 -43.28 -69.09 24.00
CA PHE A 85 -43.76 -67.86 23.40
C PHE A 85 -43.15 -66.61 24.05
N ILE A 86 -43.12 -66.52 25.38
CA ILE A 86 -42.53 -65.36 26.07
C ILE A 86 -41.01 -65.31 25.84
N GLY A 87 -40.34 -66.48 25.80
CA GLY A 87 -38.92 -66.57 25.47
C GLY A 87 -38.59 -66.13 24.04
N SER A 88 -39.42 -66.50 23.05
CA SER A 88 -39.22 -66.08 21.66
C SER A 88 -39.48 -64.60 21.45
N VAL A 89 -40.50 -64.02 22.13
CA VAL A 89 -40.75 -62.58 22.15
C VAL A 89 -39.56 -61.84 22.77
N GLY A 90 -39.10 -62.23 23.96
CA GLY A 90 -37.96 -61.59 24.63
C GLY A 90 -36.69 -61.61 23.77
N THR A 91 -36.38 -62.77 23.17
CA THR A 91 -35.19 -62.94 22.31
C THR A 91 -35.32 -62.14 21.01
N GLY A 92 -36.50 -62.16 20.37
CA GLY A 92 -36.78 -61.40 19.15
C GLY A 92 -36.69 -59.89 19.35
N THR A 93 -37.18 -59.38 20.50
CA THR A 93 -37.05 -57.97 20.88
C THR A 93 -35.59 -57.58 21.11
N MET A 94 -34.79 -58.44 21.75
CA MET A 94 -33.36 -58.18 22.00
C MET A 94 -32.58 -58.07 20.68
N ILE A 95 -32.76 -59.01 19.76
CA ILE A 95 -32.08 -59.02 18.47
C ILE A 95 -32.47 -57.77 17.65
N SER A 96 -33.76 -57.45 17.62
CA SER A 96 -34.27 -56.27 16.91
C SER A 96 -33.71 -54.96 17.48
N ALA A 97 -33.57 -54.87 18.80
CA ALA A 97 -33.00 -53.70 19.47
C ALA A 97 -31.51 -53.51 19.11
N VAL A 98 -30.72 -54.58 19.13
CA VAL A 98 -29.28 -54.54 18.80
C VAL A 98 -29.07 -54.18 17.32
N VAL A 99 -29.79 -54.84 16.42
CA VAL A 99 -29.65 -54.60 14.97
C VAL A 99 -30.15 -53.21 14.58
N GLY A 100 -31.32 -52.79 15.09
CA GLY A 100 -31.90 -51.48 14.80
C GLY A 100 -31.04 -50.32 15.34
N PHE A 101 -30.47 -50.48 16.54
CA PHE A 101 -29.56 -49.50 17.12
C PHE A 101 -28.23 -49.43 16.36
N GLY A 102 -27.67 -50.60 15.99
CA GLY A 102 -26.45 -50.67 15.19
C GLY A 102 -26.60 -50.00 13.83
N GLN A 103 -27.69 -50.27 13.10
CA GLN A 103 -28.00 -49.60 11.84
C GLN A 103 -28.15 -48.08 12.01
N THR A 104 -28.85 -47.66 13.07
CA THR A 104 -29.07 -46.23 13.34
C THR A 104 -27.75 -45.49 13.59
N LEU A 105 -26.82 -46.07 14.36
CA LEU A 105 -25.50 -45.48 14.62
C LEU A 105 -24.63 -45.38 13.37
N ILE A 106 -24.66 -46.41 12.50
CA ILE A 106 -23.89 -46.40 11.25
C ILE A 106 -24.45 -45.34 10.30
N THR A 107 -25.77 -45.30 10.12
CA THR A 107 -26.42 -44.34 9.23
C THR A 107 -26.27 -42.91 9.74
N SER A 108 -26.42 -42.66 11.04
CA SER A 108 -26.28 -41.31 11.61
C SER A 108 -24.84 -40.80 11.51
N SER A 109 -23.85 -41.65 11.77
CA SER A 109 -22.43 -41.28 11.65
C SER A 109 -22.00 -41.08 10.20
N ALA A 110 -22.50 -41.88 9.27
CA ALA A 110 -22.26 -41.71 7.84
C ALA A 110 -22.92 -40.43 7.31
N ALA A 111 -24.18 -40.15 7.67
CA ALA A 111 -24.88 -38.92 7.28
C ALA A 111 -24.21 -37.68 7.88
N GLN A 112 -23.80 -37.73 9.15
CA GLN A 112 -23.10 -36.64 9.80
C GLN A 112 -21.74 -36.36 9.13
N ARG A 113 -20.96 -37.40 8.81
CA ARG A 113 -19.69 -37.25 8.08
C ARG A 113 -19.91 -36.73 6.66
N ALA A 114 -20.91 -37.23 5.95
CA ALA A 114 -21.24 -36.82 4.60
C ALA A 114 -21.72 -35.36 4.51
N LEU A 115 -22.38 -34.84 5.56
CA LEU A 115 -22.88 -33.47 5.59
C LEU A 115 -21.88 -32.47 6.17
N ILE A 116 -21.12 -32.83 7.21
CA ILE A 116 -20.19 -31.90 7.86
C ILE A 116 -18.92 -31.70 7.04
N THR A 117 -18.37 -32.77 6.45
CA THR A 117 -17.11 -32.69 5.69
C THR A 117 -17.17 -31.69 4.53
N PRO A 118 -18.20 -31.70 3.65
CA PRO A 118 -18.28 -30.72 2.57
C PRO A 118 -18.51 -29.30 3.09
N VAL A 119 -19.28 -29.11 4.16
CA VAL A 119 -19.50 -27.78 4.76
C VAL A 119 -18.20 -27.21 5.32
N VAL A 120 -17.40 -28.03 6.01
CA VAL A 120 -16.09 -27.60 6.53
C VAL A 120 -15.11 -27.32 5.38
N ALA A 121 -15.12 -28.13 4.33
CA ALA A 121 -14.28 -27.91 3.16
C ALA A 121 -14.63 -26.59 2.44
N GLU A 122 -15.92 -26.34 2.21
CA GLU A 122 -16.41 -25.12 1.56
C GLU A 122 -16.15 -23.89 2.44
N SER A 123 -16.35 -23.99 3.77
CA SER A 123 -16.02 -22.92 4.71
C SER A 123 -14.52 -22.59 4.70
N ARG A 124 -13.64 -23.61 4.70
CA ARG A 124 -12.18 -23.40 4.59
C ARG A 124 -11.76 -22.82 3.24
N LYS A 125 -12.49 -23.13 2.17
CA LYS A 125 -12.25 -22.53 0.85
C LYS A 125 -12.66 -21.05 0.87
N ALA A 126 -13.89 -20.74 1.30
CA ALA A 126 -14.38 -19.36 1.42
C ALA A 126 -13.49 -18.48 2.30
N LEU A 127 -13.00 -18.99 3.44
CA LEU A 127 -12.07 -18.24 4.31
C LEU A 127 -10.72 -17.96 3.63
N ARG A 128 -10.20 -18.91 2.84
CA ARG A 128 -8.97 -18.70 2.08
C ARG A 128 -9.17 -17.69 0.97
N ASP A 129 -10.29 -17.76 0.27
CA ASP A 129 -10.64 -16.83 -0.81
C ASP A 129 -10.81 -15.41 -0.26
N LEU A 130 -11.53 -15.24 0.86
CA LEU A 130 -11.65 -13.95 1.55
C LEU A 130 -10.32 -13.41 2.06
N THR A 131 -9.45 -14.28 2.59
CA THR A 131 -8.11 -13.86 3.05
C THR A 131 -7.23 -13.44 1.86
N ALA A 132 -7.34 -14.13 0.72
CA ALA A 132 -6.63 -13.77 -0.49
C ALA A 132 -7.13 -12.45 -1.06
N GLU A 133 -8.45 -12.23 -1.10
CA GLU A 133 -9.09 -10.98 -1.51
C GLU A 133 -8.69 -9.83 -0.59
N TYR A 134 -8.72 -10.03 0.72
CA TYR A 134 -8.26 -9.03 1.68
C TYR A 134 -6.78 -8.67 1.48
N ARG A 135 -5.91 -9.66 1.26
CA ARG A 135 -4.48 -9.42 0.96
C ARG A 135 -4.27 -8.75 -0.39
N ALA A 136 -5.12 -9.01 -1.38
CA ALA A 136 -5.07 -8.35 -2.67
C ALA A 136 -5.46 -6.87 -2.52
N LEU A 137 -6.55 -6.58 -1.81
CA LEU A 137 -6.96 -5.22 -1.45
C LEU A 137 -5.89 -4.49 -0.62
N ASP A 138 -5.25 -5.20 0.31
CA ASP A 138 -4.17 -4.65 1.12
C ASP A 138 -3.01 -4.16 0.24
N ARG A 139 -2.58 -4.98 -0.73
CA ARG A 139 -1.52 -4.60 -1.68
C ARG A 139 -1.93 -3.52 -2.68
N GLU A 140 -3.20 -3.46 -3.03
CA GLU A 140 -3.72 -2.49 -3.99
C GLU A 140 -3.74 -1.07 -3.41
N PHE A 141 -4.11 -0.92 -2.14
CA PHE A 141 -4.35 0.39 -1.52
C PHE A 141 -3.32 0.81 -0.48
N PHE A 142 -2.65 -0.14 0.19
CA PHE A 142 -1.73 0.20 1.27
C PHE A 142 -0.29 0.33 0.78
N PRO A 143 0.48 1.24 1.38
CA PRO A 143 1.90 1.36 1.09
C PRO A 143 2.63 0.10 1.55
N SER A 144 3.50 -0.42 0.68
CA SER A 144 4.44 -1.50 1.02
C SER A 144 5.38 -1.12 2.16
N HIS A 145 5.77 0.16 2.24
CA HIS A 145 6.60 0.70 3.31
C HIS A 145 6.14 2.10 3.70
N VAL A 146 6.22 2.40 5.00
CA VAL A 146 5.90 3.70 5.58
C VAL A 146 7.09 4.19 6.37
N PHE A 147 7.64 5.33 5.96
CA PHE A 147 8.69 6.04 6.68
C PHE A 147 8.05 7.24 7.37
N GLU A 148 7.95 7.17 8.70
CA GLU A 148 7.30 8.20 9.49
C GLU A 148 8.16 9.48 9.57
N PRO A 149 7.54 10.67 9.81
CA PRO A 149 8.28 11.92 9.90
C PRO A 149 9.34 11.89 10.98
N THR A 150 10.57 12.27 10.63
CA THR A 150 11.73 12.25 11.52
C THR A 150 12.46 13.59 11.53
N ALA A 151 13.11 13.91 12.65
CA ALA A 151 13.98 15.09 12.75
C ALA A 151 15.37 14.84 12.16
N ARG A 152 15.78 13.58 12.05
CA ARG A 152 17.07 13.13 11.53
C ARG A 152 16.84 12.22 10.32
N PRO A 153 17.76 12.19 9.35
CA PRO A 153 17.63 11.33 8.18
C PRO A 153 17.60 9.85 8.60
N ASP A 154 16.64 9.11 8.05
CA ASP A 154 16.59 7.66 8.17
C ASP A 154 17.51 7.04 7.11
N PRO A 155 18.57 6.30 7.50
CA PRO A 155 19.46 5.65 6.53
C PRO A 155 18.76 4.53 5.75
N VAL A 156 17.81 3.82 6.36
CA VAL A 156 17.08 2.71 5.72
C VAL A 156 16.25 3.23 4.56
N PHE A 157 15.61 4.39 4.73
CA PHE A 157 14.87 5.07 3.66
C PHE A 157 15.71 5.23 2.39
N ASN A 158 16.94 5.73 2.54
CA ASN A 158 17.80 5.98 1.39
C ASN A 158 18.34 4.70 0.79
N GLN A 159 18.69 3.70 1.61
CA GLN A 159 19.18 2.41 1.12
C GLN A 159 18.12 1.70 0.26
N VAL A 160 16.88 1.61 0.72
CA VAL A 160 15.79 0.95 -0.03
C VAL A 160 15.48 1.71 -1.33
N MET A 161 15.45 3.04 -1.28
CA MET A 161 15.22 3.85 -2.49
C MET A 161 16.36 3.72 -3.51
N MET A 162 17.62 3.61 -3.06
CA MET A 162 18.75 3.39 -3.97
C MET A 162 18.72 1.97 -4.56
N GLN A 163 18.28 0.95 -3.82
CA GLN A 163 18.06 -0.40 -4.37
C GLN A 163 16.98 -0.41 -5.45
N ASP A 164 15.89 0.33 -5.26
CA ASP A 164 14.84 0.49 -6.29
C ASP A 164 15.41 1.20 -7.53
N LEU A 165 16.25 2.22 -7.34
CA LEU A 165 16.91 2.93 -8.44
C LEU A 165 17.88 2.04 -9.23
N GLU A 166 18.68 1.20 -8.55
CA GLU A 166 19.64 0.29 -9.20
C GLU A 166 18.98 -0.74 -10.11
N ARG A 167 17.73 -1.14 -9.80
CA ARG A 167 16.96 -2.10 -10.60
C ARG A 167 16.15 -1.46 -11.71
N THR A 168 16.05 -0.14 -11.70
CA THR A 168 15.16 0.63 -12.57
C THR A 168 15.87 1.11 -13.83
N ARG A 169 15.22 0.93 -14.98
CA ARG A 169 15.66 1.49 -16.26
C ARG A 169 15.09 2.89 -16.50
N ARG A 170 13.89 3.18 -15.98
CA ARG A 170 13.21 4.47 -16.12
C ARG A 170 12.92 5.12 -14.78
N TYR A 171 13.69 6.15 -14.46
CA TYR A 171 13.53 6.91 -13.23
C TYR A 171 12.71 8.17 -13.51
N GLY A 172 11.54 8.28 -12.88
CA GLY A 172 10.71 9.48 -12.88
C GLY A 172 10.90 10.28 -11.60
N PHE A 173 11.08 11.59 -11.71
CA PHE A 173 11.16 12.49 -10.57
C PHE A 173 10.20 13.66 -10.77
N ARG A 174 9.31 13.92 -9.81
CA ARG A 174 8.51 15.15 -9.74
C ARG A 174 8.79 15.81 -8.40
N GLY A 175 9.30 17.04 -8.45
CA GLY A 175 9.56 17.81 -7.25
C GLY A 175 10.14 19.17 -7.59
N PHE A 176 10.38 19.98 -6.57
CA PHE A 176 10.67 21.40 -6.76
C PHE A 176 11.95 21.68 -7.57
N ALA A 177 13.08 21.06 -7.22
CA ALA A 177 14.40 21.48 -7.69
C ALA A 177 15.28 20.37 -8.30
N GLY A 178 14.89 19.10 -8.37
CA GLY A 178 15.69 18.05 -9.06
C GLY A 178 17.04 17.65 -8.43
N ARG A 179 17.62 18.43 -7.50
CA ARG A 179 18.94 18.16 -6.90
C ARG A 179 19.08 16.78 -6.26
N TYR A 180 18.01 16.26 -5.66
CA TYR A 180 18.00 14.93 -5.04
C TYR A 180 18.09 13.83 -6.10
N ALA A 181 17.30 13.92 -7.18
CA ALA A 181 17.37 12.97 -8.29
C ALA A 181 18.77 12.96 -8.92
N ALA A 182 19.34 14.14 -9.19
CA ALA A 182 20.70 14.26 -9.70
C ALA A 182 21.74 13.60 -8.78
N CYS A 183 21.64 13.82 -7.46
CA CYS A 183 22.53 13.18 -6.50
C CYS A 183 22.39 11.67 -6.50
N ARG A 184 21.16 11.14 -6.48
CA ARG A 184 20.92 9.69 -6.49
C ARG A 184 21.45 9.05 -7.77
N VAL A 185 21.19 9.63 -8.94
CA VAL A 185 21.73 9.13 -10.20
C VAL A 185 23.27 9.12 -10.19
N LEU A 186 23.91 10.15 -9.64
CA LEU A 186 25.36 10.20 -9.54
C LEU A 186 25.96 9.22 -8.52
N LEU A 187 25.18 8.82 -7.51
CA LEU A 187 25.56 7.83 -6.50
C LEU A 187 25.22 6.40 -6.94
N SER A 188 24.27 6.23 -7.85
CA SER A 188 23.89 4.94 -8.42
C SER A 188 24.94 4.45 -9.42
N HIS A 189 25.13 3.14 -9.45
CA HIS A 189 25.96 2.48 -10.47
C HIS A 189 25.17 2.11 -11.73
N ALA A 190 23.83 2.20 -11.70
CA ALA A 190 22.96 1.85 -12.81
C ALA A 190 22.81 3.01 -13.81
N GLU A 191 22.83 2.68 -15.09
CA GLU A 191 22.45 3.61 -16.16
C GLU A 191 20.92 3.60 -16.32
N CYS A 192 20.30 4.78 -16.33
CA CYS A 192 18.85 4.91 -16.46
C CYS A 192 18.43 6.07 -17.38
N GLU A 193 17.22 5.99 -17.93
CA GLU A 193 16.50 7.12 -18.51
C GLU A 193 15.85 7.92 -17.38
N LEU A 194 16.18 9.21 -17.25
CA LEU A 194 15.60 10.09 -16.24
C LEU A 194 14.53 10.98 -16.88
N LYS A 195 13.34 11.03 -16.29
CA LYS A 195 12.34 12.06 -16.56
C LYS A 195 12.16 12.91 -15.31
N ALA A 196 12.38 14.21 -15.39
CA ALA A 196 12.24 15.11 -14.26
C ALA A 196 11.24 16.24 -14.55
N VAL A 197 10.25 16.37 -13.67
CA VAL A 197 9.25 17.45 -13.65
C VAL A 197 9.62 18.41 -12.53
N LEU A 198 9.95 19.66 -12.88
CA LEU A 198 10.48 20.68 -11.96
C LEU A 198 9.64 21.95 -11.97
N ALA A 199 9.75 22.74 -10.90
CA ALA A 199 9.12 24.06 -10.81
C ALA A 199 9.70 25.04 -11.85
N ASP A 200 8.87 25.90 -12.42
CA ASP A 200 9.31 27.04 -13.21
C ASP A 200 9.91 28.12 -12.30
N PRO A 201 11.22 28.41 -12.39
CA PRO A 201 11.87 29.44 -11.57
C PRO A 201 11.44 30.87 -11.92
N ARG A 202 10.85 31.07 -13.11
CA ARG A 202 10.38 32.37 -13.61
C ARG A 202 8.95 32.67 -13.16
N ASP A 203 8.18 31.63 -12.87
CA ASP A 203 6.80 31.76 -12.44
C ASP A 203 6.74 32.01 -10.92
N ALA A 204 6.23 33.18 -10.53
CA ALA A 204 6.10 33.54 -9.13
C ALA A 204 5.13 32.60 -8.39
N ASP A 205 4.09 32.09 -9.07
CA ASP A 205 3.09 31.22 -8.45
C ASP A 205 3.70 29.86 -8.10
N ALA A 206 4.52 29.30 -8.99
CA ALA A 206 5.28 28.05 -8.78
C ALA A 206 6.14 28.08 -7.51
N ILE A 207 6.73 29.24 -7.22
CA ILE A 207 7.59 29.45 -6.06
C ILE A 207 6.75 29.75 -4.81
N SER A 208 5.68 30.54 -4.95
CA SER A 208 4.89 31.06 -3.83
C SER A 208 4.32 29.96 -2.94
N GLY A 209 3.83 28.87 -3.53
CA GLY A 209 3.26 27.74 -2.78
C GLY A 209 4.28 27.10 -1.84
N ARG A 210 5.50 26.84 -2.36
CA ARG A 210 6.61 26.29 -1.58
C ARG A 210 7.17 27.30 -0.58
N ALA A 211 7.25 28.58 -0.96
CA ALA A 211 7.71 29.65 -0.08
C ALA A 211 6.80 29.81 1.14
N ARG A 212 5.47 29.85 0.95
CA ARG A 212 4.49 29.89 2.06
C ARG A 212 4.54 28.65 2.95
N TYR A 213 4.90 27.49 2.40
CA TYR A 213 5.13 26.28 3.20
C TYR A 213 6.38 26.44 4.10
N LEU A 214 7.49 26.93 3.55
CA LEU A 214 8.73 27.14 4.30
C LEU A 214 8.62 28.30 5.29
N LEU A 215 7.89 29.36 4.96
CA LEU A 215 7.66 30.50 5.87
C LEU A 215 6.93 30.03 7.15
N ARG A 216 5.93 29.14 6.99
CA ARG A 216 5.25 28.50 8.13
C ARG A 216 6.18 27.63 8.98
N HIS A 217 7.30 27.16 8.43
CA HIS A 217 8.31 26.39 9.16
C HIS A 217 9.33 27.28 9.87
N GLU A 218 9.76 28.39 9.27
CA GLU A 218 10.73 29.32 9.87
C GLU A 218 10.12 30.19 10.98
N GLY A 219 8.79 30.34 11.01
CA GLY A 219 8.09 31.03 12.10
C GLY A 219 8.20 32.55 12.00
N ALA A 220 8.25 33.24 13.14
CA ALA A 220 8.23 34.71 13.21
C ALA A 220 9.48 35.38 12.59
N ASP A 221 10.59 34.65 12.49
CA ASP A 221 11.87 35.15 11.96
C ASP A 221 12.05 34.84 10.46
N GLY A 222 11.06 34.21 9.83
CA GLY A 222 11.13 33.82 8.42
C GLY A 222 11.02 35.03 7.49
N ASP A 223 12.02 35.22 6.64
CA ASP A 223 11.99 36.22 5.57
C ASP A 223 11.54 35.59 4.25
N TYR A 224 10.36 36.01 3.77
CA TYR A 224 9.77 35.49 2.54
C TYR A 224 10.67 35.70 1.32
N ASP A 225 11.31 36.86 1.21
CA ASP A 225 12.12 37.20 0.04
C ASP A 225 13.40 36.36 0.01
N THR A 226 14.08 36.23 1.16
CA THR A 226 15.21 35.29 1.33
C THR A 226 14.81 33.85 1.01
N ILE A 227 13.61 33.40 1.42
CA ILE A 227 13.11 32.05 1.09
C ILE A 227 12.94 31.89 -0.43
N VAL A 228 12.33 32.87 -1.10
CA VAL A 228 12.12 32.86 -2.56
C VAL A 228 13.45 32.80 -3.31
N GLU A 229 14.43 33.61 -2.92
CA GLU A 229 15.77 33.59 -3.50
C GLU A 229 16.46 32.24 -3.30
N ARG A 230 16.41 31.70 -2.07
CA ARG A 230 16.94 30.37 -1.75
C ARG A 230 16.27 29.28 -2.59
N LEU A 231 14.96 29.37 -2.84
CA LEU A 231 14.23 28.42 -3.67
C LEU A 231 14.67 28.49 -5.15
N ARG A 232 14.85 29.69 -5.70
CA ARG A 232 15.40 29.86 -7.05
C ARG A 232 16.82 29.29 -7.17
N ASP A 233 17.69 29.60 -6.20
CA ASP A 233 19.05 29.04 -6.14
C ASP A 233 19.03 27.51 -6.09
N GLN A 234 18.10 26.93 -5.33
CA GLN A 234 17.92 25.48 -5.27
C GLN A 234 17.55 24.86 -6.62
N ILE A 235 16.66 25.49 -7.40
CA ILE A 235 16.32 25.05 -8.76
C ILE A 235 17.56 25.13 -9.65
N SER A 236 18.29 26.25 -9.62
CA SER A 236 19.52 26.44 -10.40
C SER A 236 20.60 25.40 -10.08
N ILE A 237 20.84 25.13 -8.80
CA ILE A 237 21.76 24.07 -8.33
C ILE A 237 21.33 22.71 -8.89
N GLY A 238 20.04 22.41 -8.86
CA GLY A 238 19.53 21.15 -9.36
C GLY A 238 19.59 20.98 -10.87
N LEU A 239 19.37 22.06 -11.64
CA LEU A 239 19.58 22.06 -13.10
C LEU A 239 21.03 21.73 -13.45
N VAL A 240 21.99 22.36 -12.77
CA VAL A 240 23.42 22.05 -12.95
C VAL A 240 23.72 20.62 -12.52
N GLY A 241 23.15 20.16 -11.39
CA GLY A 241 23.28 18.78 -10.94
C GLY A 241 22.79 17.75 -11.97
N LEU A 242 21.65 18.01 -12.60
CA LEU A 242 21.09 17.16 -13.66
C LEU A 242 21.98 17.14 -14.90
N PHE A 243 22.53 18.30 -15.29
CA PHE A 243 23.52 18.36 -16.35
C PHE A 243 24.79 17.56 -16.02
N ILE A 244 25.30 17.61 -14.78
CA ILE A 244 26.45 16.80 -14.36
C ILE A 244 26.09 15.30 -14.40
N ALA A 245 24.88 14.95 -13.96
CA ALA A 245 24.35 13.59 -13.97
C ALA A 245 24.15 13.00 -15.38
N ARG A 246 24.14 13.83 -16.45
CA ARG A 246 23.92 13.36 -17.84
C ARG A 246 24.86 12.26 -18.31
N SER A 247 26.06 12.16 -17.71
CA SER A 247 27.04 11.11 -18.03
C SER A 247 26.65 9.73 -17.49
N ARG A 248 25.67 9.66 -16.58
CA ARG A 248 25.13 8.43 -15.97
C ARG A 248 23.75 8.06 -16.50
N CYS A 249 23.21 8.86 -17.42
CA CYS A 249 21.91 8.62 -18.02
C CYS A 249 22.06 8.50 -19.53
N SER A 250 21.32 7.57 -20.13
CA SER A 250 21.19 7.53 -21.59
C SER A 250 20.49 8.80 -22.11
N ARG A 251 19.54 9.32 -21.31
CA ARG A 251 18.76 10.53 -21.61
C ARG A 251 18.13 11.11 -20.34
N ILE A 252 18.05 12.43 -20.28
CA ILE A 252 17.30 13.18 -19.25
C ILE A 252 16.25 14.05 -19.95
N ASP A 253 14.97 13.73 -19.78
CA ASP A 253 13.86 14.58 -20.21
C ASP A 253 13.42 15.49 -19.06
N LEU A 254 13.48 16.80 -19.26
CA LEU A 254 13.07 17.82 -18.30
C LEU A 254 11.74 18.44 -18.73
N THR A 255 10.81 18.56 -17.79
CA THR A 255 9.55 19.30 -17.95
C THR A 255 9.46 20.36 -16.87
N ILE A 256 9.42 21.62 -17.27
CA ILE A 256 9.28 22.76 -16.35
C ILE A 256 7.80 23.14 -16.28
N VAL A 257 7.25 23.27 -15.08
CA VAL A 257 5.82 23.52 -14.83
C VAL A 257 5.58 24.65 -13.83
N SER A 258 4.53 25.44 -14.08
CA SER A 258 4.08 26.58 -13.26
C SER A 258 3.47 26.22 -11.92
N ASP A 259 2.92 25.01 -11.76
CA ASP A 259 2.27 24.60 -10.50
C ASP A 259 2.61 23.15 -10.17
N PRO A 260 3.86 22.88 -9.76
CA PRO A 260 4.24 21.54 -9.34
C PRO A 260 3.56 21.21 -8.00
N PRO A 261 3.02 19.99 -7.83
CA PRO A 261 2.56 19.53 -6.52
C PRO A 261 3.64 19.72 -5.45
N LEU A 262 3.21 20.15 -4.25
CA LEU A 262 4.11 20.34 -3.11
C LEU A 262 4.80 19.03 -2.70
N ASP A 263 4.09 17.91 -2.88
CA ASP A 263 4.55 16.57 -2.56
C ASP A 263 5.49 16.05 -3.64
N ARG A 264 6.61 15.46 -3.19
CA ARG A 264 7.61 14.91 -4.10
C ARG A 264 7.22 13.48 -4.46
N LEU A 265 7.29 13.17 -5.74
CA LEU A 265 7.12 11.83 -6.28
C LEU A 265 8.44 11.35 -6.90
N GLU A 266 8.84 10.13 -6.57
CA GLU A 266 9.91 9.40 -7.24
C GLU A 266 9.32 8.08 -7.77
N LEU A 267 9.32 7.91 -9.09
CA LEU A 267 8.79 6.76 -9.81
C LEU A 267 9.92 5.88 -10.30
N PHE A 268 9.79 4.60 -10.03
CA PHE A 268 10.67 3.53 -10.48
C PHE A 268 9.86 2.55 -11.32
N ASP A 269 10.52 1.58 -11.96
CA ASP A 269 9.78 0.59 -12.75
C ASP A 269 8.82 -0.21 -11.85
N ASP A 270 9.26 -0.62 -10.66
CA ASP A 270 8.49 -1.51 -9.78
C ASP A 270 7.87 -0.79 -8.56
N SER A 271 8.08 0.52 -8.39
CA SER A 271 7.61 1.24 -7.21
C SER A 271 7.38 2.74 -7.42
N ALA A 272 6.55 3.32 -6.57
CA ALA A 272 6.29 4.75 -6.48
C ALA A 272 6.53 5.23 -5.05
N TRP A 273 7.25 6.32 -4.90
CA TRP A 273 7.58 6.91 -3.62
C TRP A 273 7.00 8.30 -3.51
N LEU A 274 6.17 8.52 -2.49
CA LEU A 274 5.48 9.78 -2.23
C LEU A 274 5.96 10.38 -0.91
N THR A 275 6.71 11.48 -0.98
CA THR A 275 7.09 12.28 0.20
C THR A 275 6.09 13.41 0.40
N LEU A 276 5.37 13.37 1.51
CA LEU A 276 4.21 14.20 1.82
C LEU A 276 4.60 15.45 2.62
N TYR A 277 4.89 16.54 1.92
CA TYR A 277 5.11 17.86 2.52
C TYR A 277 3.78 18.54 2.89
N SER A 278 2.68 18.22 2.19
CA SER A 278 1.33 18.74 2.44
C SER A 278 0.73 18.25 3.76
N ASN A 279 1.15 17.07 4.24
CA ASN A 279 0.64 16.45 5.46
C ASN A 279 1.22 17.12 6.72
N THR A 280 0.49 18.10 7.24
CA THR A 280 0.88 18.93 8.40
C THR A 280 0.12 18.58 9.69
N ASN A 281 -0.58 17.43 9.73
CA ASN A 281 -1.52 17.04 10.79
C ASN A 281 -0.95 17.00 12.22
N ALA A 282 0.37 17.05 12.41
CA ALA A 282 1.02 16.97 13.72
C ALA A 282 1.36 18.31 14.37
N GLY A 283 1.09 19.46 13.74
CA GLY A 283 1.46 20.79 14.27
C GLY A 283 2.97 21.03 14.43
N VAL A 284 3.79 20.02 14.12
CA VAL A 284 5.26 20.05 14.15
C VAL A 284 5.74 19.60 12.78
N VAL A 285 6.14 20.58 11.96
CA VAL A 285 6.75 20.31 10.65
C VAL A 285 8.14 19.72 10.89
N ARG A 286 8.43 18.56 10.31
CA ARG A 286 9.72 17.86 10.46
C ARG A 286 10.57 18.01 9.19
N LEU A 287 11.88 18.09 9.36
CA LEU A 287 12.87 18.19 8.28
C LEU A 287 12.75 17.06 7.26
N TYR A 288 12.39 15.86 7.72
CA TYR A 288 12.13 14.68 6.89
C TYR A 288 10.65 14.31 6.99
N PRO A 289 9.82 14.69 6.00
CA PRO A 289 8.39 14.39 6.02
C PRO A 289 8.10 12.91 5.84
N ARG A 290 6.85 12.54 6.14
CA ARG A 290 6.34 11.18 5.92
C ARG A 290 6.56 10.78 4.46
N THR A 291 7.14 9.61 4.23
CA THR A 291 7.32 9.06 2.89
C THR A 291 6.70 7.67 2.78
N LEU A 292 5.94 7.45 1.72
CA LEU A 292 5.22 6.20 1.46
C LEU A 292 5.79 5.54 0.21
N ARG A 293 6.02 4.23 0.26
CA ARG A 293 6.42 3.41 -0.90
C ARG A 293 5.28 2.50 -1.31
N PHE A 294 4.87 2.60 -2.56
CA PHE A 294 3.85 1.76 -3.18
C PHE A 294 4.50 0.86 -4.24
N SER A 295 4.08 -0.40 -4.33
CA SER A 295 4.54 -1.32 -5.37
C SER A 295 3.81 -1.08 -6.70
N GLU A 296 4.37 -1.56 -7.80
CA GLU A 296 3.79 -1.49 -9.16
C GLU A 296 2.32 -1.90 -9.22
N GLY A 297 1.95 -2.98 -8.52
CA GLY A 297 0.58 -3.51 -8.50
C GLY A 297 -0.42 -2.68 -7.67
N SER A 298 0.01 -1.57 -7.06
CA SER A 298 -0.90 -0.70 -6.31
C SER A 298 -1.65 0.27 -7.22
N PHE A 299 -2.87 0.61 -6.82
CA PHE A 299 -3.66 1.63 -7.51
C PHE A 299 -2.94 2.98 -7.53
N LEU A 300 -2.28 3.36 -6.43
CA LEU A 300 -1.55 4.62 -6.32
C LEU A 300 -0.33 4.68 -7.24
N TYR A 301 0.38 3.58 -7.44
CA TYR A 301 1.44 3.52 -8.45
C TYR A 301 0.89 3.82 -9.85
N GLY A 302 -0.19 3.12 -10.24
CA GLY A 302 -0.80 3.29 -11.57
C GLY A 302 -1.30 4.72 -11.79
N MET A 303 -1.95 5.30 -10.78
CA MET A 303 -2.46 6.67 -10.79
C MET A 303 -1.33 7.69 -10.92
N GLU A 304 -0.31 7.63 -10.05
CA GLU A 304 0.81 8.59 -10.08
C GLU A 304 1.63 8.45 -11.36
N ARG A 305 1.83 7.23 -11.87
CA ARG A 305 2.50 7.00 -13.15
C ARG A 305 1.72 7.60 -14.33
N ALA A 306 0.41 7.41 -14.37
CA ALA A 306 -0.44 7.98 -15.43
C ALA A 306 -0.41 9.52 -15.38
N GLU A 307 -0.54 10.09 -14.19
CA GLU A 307 -0.50 11.53 -13.98
C GLU A 307 0.87 12.13 -14.33
N PHE A 308 1.94 11.47 -13.90
CA PHE A 308 3.30 11.88 -14.23
C PHE A 308 3.52 11.91 -15.75
N LEU A 309 3.13 10.85 -16.46
CA LEU A 309 3.23 10.80 -17.92
C LEU A 309 2.35 11.84 -18.61
N ARG A 310 1.15 12.12 -18.07
CA ARG A 310 0.27 13.19 -18.57
C ARG A 310 0.97 14.54 -18.50
N ILE A 311 1.62 14.85 -17.37
CA ILE A 311 2.37 16.11 -17.19
C ILE A 311 3.60 16.13 -18.12
N SER A 312 4.41 15.06 -18.13
CA SER A 312 5.62 14.99 -18.96
C SER A 312 5.35 15.05 -20.47
N ASN A 313 4.14 14.74 -20.92
CA ASN A 313 3.72 14.82 -22.32
C ASN A 313 2.79 16.03 -22.61
N SER A 314 2.51 16.87 -21.61
CA SER A 314 1.58 18.00 -21.73
C SER A 314 2.19 19.13 -22.52
N LYS A 315 1.53 19.63 -23.57
CA LYS A 315 2.00 20.77 -24.36
C LYS A 315 2.14 22.09 -23.59
N ALA A 316 1.59 22.17 -22.38
CA ALA A 316 1.65 23.37 -21.54
C ALA A 316 3.00 23.58 -20.85
N GLY A 317 3.82 22.53 -20.71
CA GLY A 317 5.13 22.61 -20.08
C GLY A 317 6.25 22.99 -21.05
N LEU A 318 7.35 23.53 -20.52
CA LEU A 318 8.59 23.65 -21.28
C LEU A 318 9.35 22.32 -21.21
N HIS A 319 9.45 21.65 -22.36
CA HIS A 319 10.17 20.37 -22.49
C HIS A 319 11.59 20.57 -23.04
N ILE A 320 12.55 19.99 -22.36
CA ILE A 320 13.98 20.06 -22.69
C ILE A 320 14.58 18.67 -22.57
N VAL A 321 15.55 18.36 -23.43
CA VAL A 321 16.27 17.09 -23.39
C VAL A 321 17.74 17.37 -23.15
N ILE A 322 18.31 16.70 -22.13
CA ILE A 322 19.75 16.66 -21.88
C ILE A 322 20.22 15.24 -22.18
N THR A 323 21.27 15.11 -22.97
CA THR A 323 21.88 13.83 -23.34
C THR A 323 23.35 13.82 -22.91
N PRO A 324 24.02 12.67 -22.89
CA PRO A 324 25.47 12.61 -22.67
C PRO A 324 26.29 13.54 -23.58
N ARG A 325 25.77 13.82 -24.78
CA ARG A 325 26.42 14.69 -25.78
C ARG A 325 26.15 16.18 -25.59
N THR A 326 25.22 16.56 -24.73
CA THR A 326 24.93 17.98 -24.44
C THR A 326 26.20 18.64 -23.88
N THR A 327 26.67 19.66 -24.58
CA THR A 327 27.86 20.41 -24.19
C THR A 327 27.54 21.43 -23.10
N ARG A 328 28.57 22.04 -22.51
CA ARG A 328 28.37 23.12 -21.53
C ARG A 328 27.72 24.35 -22.17
N ASP A 329 28.02 24.64 -23.44
CA ASP A 329 27.45 25.77 -24.19
C ASP A 329 25.96 25.56 -24.45
N ASP A 330 25.60 24.35 -24.89
CA ASP A 330 24.20 23.95 -25.05
C ASP A 330 23.46 24.09 -23.72
N PHE A 331 24.07 23.62 -22.63
CA PHE A 331 23.46 23.71 -21.31
C PHE A 331 23.29 25.16 -20.83
N ARG A 332 24.24 26.06 -21.09
CA ARG A 332 24.11 27.48 -20.75
C ARG A 332 22.91 28.12 -21.46
N ALA A 333 22.74 27.83 -22.75
CA ALA A 333 21.57 28.29 -23.51
C ALA A 333 20.25 27.71 -22.96
N LEU A 334 20.25 26.43 -22.59
CA LEU A 334 19.09 25.79 -21.95
C LEU A 334 18.79 26.41 -20.57
N PHE A 335 19.81 26.67 -19.77
CA PHE A 335 19.68 27.28 -18.46
C PHE A 335 19.06 28.68 -18.55
N GLU A 336 19.54 29.51 -19.48
CA GLU A 336 18.97 30.83 -19.73
C GLU A 336 17.52 30.74 -20.20
N LYS A 337 17.19 29.78 -21.08
CA LYS A 337 15.82 29.54 -21.50
C LYS A 337 14.88 29.21 -20.34
N ILE A 338 15.33 28.37 -19.40
CA ILE A 338 14.55 27.94 -18.22
C ILE A 338 14.44 29.06 -17.19
N THR A 339 15.56 29.71 -16.86
CA THR A 339 15.65 30.63 -15.72
C THR A 339 15.44 32.09 -16.09
N GLY A 340 15.57 32.44 -17.37
CA GLY A 340 15.62 33.82 -17.84
C GLY A 340 16.95 34.54 -17.52
N MET A 341 17.94 33.83 -16.97
CA MET A 341 19.23 34.41 -16.57
C MET A 341 20.38 33.78 -17.36
N ALA A 342 21.22 34.62 -17.96
CA ALA A 342 22.43 34.17 -18.61
C ALA A 342 23.41 33.56 -17.59
N LEU A 343 23.94 32.37 -17.89
CA LEU A 343 24.86 31.66 -17.01
C LEU A 343 26.31 31.85 -17.47
N THR A 344 27.06 32.68 -16.76
CA THR A 344 28.50 32.85 -16.99
C THR A 344 29.28 31.58 -16.59
N GLU A 345 30.52 31.44 -17.07
CA GLU A 345 31.37 30.30 -16.68
C GLU A 345 31.64 30.28 -15.16
N GLU A 346 31.86 31.46 -14.56
CA GLU A 346 32.05 31.60 -13.11
C GLU A 346 30.76 31.23 -12.35
N GLY A 347 29.60 31.65 -12.84
CA GLY A 347 28.30 31.28 -12.27
C GLY A 347 28.05 29.77 -12.34
N PHE A 348 28.41 29.14 -13.46
CA PHE A 348 28.33 27.67 -13.60
C PHE A 348 29.18 26.98 -12.55
N ARG A 349 30.45 27.38 -12.39
CA ARG A 349 31.37 26.81 -11.39
C ARG A 349 30.85 26.99 -9.96
N ALA A 350 30.32 28.16 -9.64
CA ALA A 350 29.74 28.43 -8.34
C ALA A 350 28.54 27.51 -8.03
N LEU A 351 27.65 27.30 -9.00
CA LEU A 351 26.52 26.37 -8.85
C LEU A 351 26.98 24.90 -8.79
N GLU A 352 28.00 24.52 -9.55
CA GLU A 352 28.64 23.20 -9.51
C GLU A 352 29.24 22.92 -8.13
N ASP A 353 29.95 23.88 -7.54
CA ASP A 353 30.50 23.78 -6.19
C ASP A 353 29.42 23.64 -5.12
N LYS A 354 28.35 24.43 -5.22
CA LYS A 354 27.17 24.30 -4.35
C LYS A 354 26.54 22.92 -4.48
N PHE A 355 26.39 22.41 -5.70
CA PHE A 355 25.84 21.07 -5.95
C PHE A 355 26.74 19.98 -5.35
N HIS A 356 28.06 20.06 -5.53
CA HIS A 356 28.99 19.09 -4.96
C HIS A 356 29.00 19.12 -3.43
N ARG A 357 28.86 20.29 -2.81
CA ARG A 357 28.68 20.42 -1.35
C ARG A 357 27.41 19.72 -0.89
N PHE A 358 26.29 20.03 -1.52
CA PHE A 358 25.01 19.37 -1.24
C PHE A 358 25.10 17.84 -1.42
N ARG A 359 25.77 17.35 -2.47
CA ARG A 359 25.95 15.91 -2.70
C ARG A 359 26.74 15.25 -1.57
N ARG A 360 27.81 15.88 -1.08
CA ARG A 360 28.60 15.36 0.05
C ARG A 360 27.77 15.30 1.33
N GLU A 361 27.04 16.38 1.64
CA GLU A 361 26.14 16.44 2.80
C GLU A 361 25.04 15.38 2.72
N PHE A 362 24.43 15.22 1.54
CA PHE A 362 23.41 14.21 1.28
C PHE A 362 23.97 12.80 1.44
N SER A 363 25.09 12.48 0.82
CA SER A 363 25.72 11.15 0.89
C SER A 363 26.10 10.77 2.32
N ALA A 364 26.69 11.70 3.08
CA ALA A 364 27.04 11.49 4.49
C ALA A 364 25.79 11.29 5.36
N SER A 365 24.78 12.15 5.19
CA SER A 365 23.52 12.08 5.94
C SER A 365 22.72 10.82 5.63
N ALA A 366 22.78 10.36 4.39
CA ALA A 366 22.04 9.19 3.90
C ALA A 366 22.78 7.87 4.16
N GLN A 367 24.02 7.91 4.67
CA GLN A 367 24.90 6.75 4.82
C GLN A 367 25.03 5.93 3.52
N LEU A 368 25.03 6.63 2.38
CA LEU A 368 25.11 6.03 1.03
C LEU A 368 26.56 5.95 0.51
N GLY A 369 27.55 6.22 1.37
CA GLY A 369 28.95 6.17 1.00
C GLY A 369 29.88 6.35 2.21
N SER A 370 30.60 5.27 2.52
CA SER A 370 32.01 5.29 2.88
C SER A 370 32.76 4.49 1.82
#